data_AF-A0A4R1W0V3-F1
#
_entry.id   AF-A0A4R1W0V3-F1
#
_cell.length_a   1.000
_cell.length_b   1.000
_cell.length_c   1.000
_cell.angle_alpha   90.00
_cell.angle_beta   90.00
_cell.angle_gamma   90.00
#
_symmetry.space_group_name_H-M   'P 1'
#
loop_
_entity.id
_entity.type
_entity.pdbx_description
1 polymer ?
#
loop_
_entity_poly.entity_id
_entity_poly.type
_entity_poly.pdbx_seq_one_letter_code
_entity_poly.pdbx_strand_id
1 'polypeptide(L)'
;MRATIDGVLLADTDREHIILIEGSRYFPADSLTIGTLKVSPTPYVCPWKGQALYYSVETPHQEYIDAAWCYPHPKRSAIETVGHNFTGYVAFDTTRVVIE
;
A
#
# COMPACT_ATOMS: atom_id res chain seq x y z
N MET A 1 12.29 7.44 -1.38
CA MET A 1 11.37 7.37 -0.23
C MET A 1 11.20 5.92 0.09
N ARG A 2 11.32 5.58 1.37
CA ARG A 2 11.34 4.21 1.88
C ARG A 2 10.20 4.01 2.86
N ALA A 3 9.57 2.84 2.79
CA ALA A 3 8.66 2.35 3.81
C ALA A 3 9.38 1.26 4.60
N THR A 4 9.46 1.39 5.93
CA THR A 4 10.13 0.41 6.79
C THR A 4 9.31 0.09 8.04
N ILE A 5 9.48 -1.12 8.57
CA ILE A 5 8.93 -1.55 9.86
C ILE A 5 9.92 -2.49 10.52
N ASP A 6 10.25 -2.27 11.80
CA ASP A 6 11.32 -3.01 12.52
C ASP A 6 12.66 -3.09 11.78
N GLY A 7 13.00 -2.05 11.00
CA GLY A 7 14.22 -2.05 10.16
C GLY A 7 14.14 -2.93 8.90
N VAL A 8 13.00 -3.58 8.64
CA VAL A 8 12.73 -4.30 7.38
C VAL A 8 12.25 -3.31 6.33
N LEU A 9 12.86 -3.35 5.14
CA LEU A 9 12.41 -2.59 3.98
C LEU A 9 11.15 -3.22 3.38
N LEU A 10 10.10 -2.42 3.21
CA LEU A 10 8.84 -2.83 2.60
C LEU A 10 8.70 -2.30 1.18
N ALA A 11 9.15 -1.07 0.94
CA ALA A 11 9.16 -0.45 -0.37
C ALA A 11 10.25 0.61 -0.48
N ASP A 12 10.84 0.77 -1.66
CA ASP A 12 11.78 1.87 -1.96
C ASP A 12 11.62 2.36 -3.40
N THR A 13 11.37 3.65 -3.56
CA THR A 13 11.28 4.30 -4.87
C THR A 13 11.48 5.81 -4.77
N ASP A 14 11.73 6.47 -5.89
CA ASP A 14 11.81 7.93 -5.94
C ASP A 14 10.46 8.60 -5.69
N ARG A 15 10.48 9.81 -5.13
CA ARG A 15 9.26 10.50 -4.63
C ARG A 15 8.25 10.75 -5.74
N GLU A 16 8.70 10.98 -6.97
CA GLU A 16 7.91 11.21 -8.17
C GLU A 16 7.06 10.00 -8.58
N HIS A 17 7.42 8.78 -8.16
CA HIS A 17 6.64 7.58 -8.45
C HIS A 17 5.53 7.31 -7.42
N ILE A 18 5.52 8.05 -6.31
CA ILE A 18 4.53 7.88 -5.24
C ILE A 18 3.31 8.74 -5.51
N ILE A 19 2.13 8.14 -5.40
CA ILE A 19 0.85 8.86 -5.51
C ILE A 19 0.34 9.18 -4.10
N LEU A 20 -0.01 10.44 -3.84
CA LEU A 20 -0.62 10.86 -2.57
C LEU A 20 -2.15 10.89 -2.72
N ILE A 21 -2.85 10.05 -1.97
CA ILE A 21 -4.32 9.98 -1.98
C ILE A 21 -4.81 10.07 -0.54
N GLU A 22 -5.56 11.12 -0.19
CA GLU A 22 -6.13 11.33 1.15
C GLU A 22 -5.08 11.19 2.28
N GLY A 23 -3.87 11.73 2.06
CA GLY A 23 -2.75 11.67 3.01
C GLY A 23 -1.97 10.35 3.02
N SER A 24 -2.46 9.31 2.36
CA SER A 24 -1.77 8.03 2.20
C SER A 24 -0.84 8.05 0.99
N ARG A 25 0.37 7.53 1.17
CA ARG A 25 1.38 7.40 0.12
C ARG A 25 1.29 6.02 -0.51
N TYR A 26 1.01 5.99 -1.81
CA TYR A 26 0.87 4.78 -2.61
C TYR A 26 2.16 4.54 -3.38
N PHE A 27 2.81 3.42 -3.07
CA PHE A 27 4.04 2.94 -3.71
C PHE A 27 3.70 2.05 -4.91
N PRO A 28 4.43 2.15 -6.03
CA PRO A 28 4.22 1.28 -7.18
C PRO A 28 4.59 -0.16 -6.84
N ALA A 29 3.93 -1.13 -7.47
CA ALA A 29 4.05 -2.53 -7.11
C ALA A 29 5.48 -3.11 -7.30
N ASP A 30 6.24 -2.55 -8.25
CA ASP A 30 7.62 -2.92 -8.54
C ASP A 30 8.64 -2.40 -7.50
N SER A 31 8.25 -1.41 -6.68
CA SER A 31 9.07 -0.91 -5.58
C SER A 31 9.00 -1.76 -4.31
N LEU A 32 8.09 -2.74 -4.26
CA LEU A 32 7.82 -3.54 -3.07
C LEU A 32 8.88 -4.60 -2.85
N THR A 33 9.25 -4.81 -1.58
CA THR A 33 10.17 -5.88 -1.19
C THR A 33 9.43 -7.22 -1.20
N ILE A 34 9.89 -8.13 -2.06
CA ILE A 34 9.30 -9.46 -2.24
C ILE A 34 9.33 -10.24 -0.92
N GLY A 35 8.22 -10.92 -0.61
CA GLY A 35 8.10 -11.79 0.56
C GLY A 35 7.77 -11.06 1.87
N THR A 36 7.60 -9.73 1.85
CA THR A 36 7.17 -8.97 3.04
C THR A 36 5.66 -8.83 3.17
N LEU A 37 4.90 -9.03 2.08
CA LEU A 37 3.45 -8.88 2.06
C LEU A 37 2.75 -10.22 1.87
N LYS A 38 1.76 -10.47 2.72
CA LYS A 38 0.89 -11.64 2.66
C LYS A 38 -0.56 -11.21 2.63
N VAL A 39 -1.35 -11.79 1.72
CA VAL A 39 -2.76 -11.44 1.57
C VAL A 39 -3.51 -11.70 2.88
N SER A 40 -4.24 -10.68 3.33
CA SER A 40 -5.15 -10.77 4.46
C SER A 40 -6.57 -11.10 3.99
N PRO A 41 -7.35 -11.90 4.75
CA PRO A 41 -8.74 -12.19 4.43
C PRO A 41 -9.70 -11.01 4.73
N THR A 42 -9.21 -9.89 5.27
CA THR A 42 -10.04 -8.75 5.68
C THR A 42 -10.83 -8.16 4.49
N PRO A 43 -12.17 -8.22 4.50
CA PRO A 43 -12.99 -7.68 3.43
C PRO A 43 -13.25 -6.18 3.66
N TYR A 44 -13.03 -5.38 2.62
CA TYR A 44 -13.42 -3.96 2.65
C TYR A 44 -13.72 -3.43 1.25
N VAL A 45 -14.73 -2.56 1.18
CA VAL A 45 -15.11 -1.85 -0.04
C VAL A 45 -15.18 -0.37 0.27
N CYS A 46 -14.29 0.41 -0.33
CA CYS A 46 -14.35 1.86 -0.31
C CYS A 46 -15.44 2.33 -1.29
N PRO A 47 -16.38 3.21 -0.88
CA PRO A 47 -17.47 3.67 -1.73
C PRO A 47 -17.01 4.25 -3.07
N TRP A 48 -15.89 4.96 -3.10
CA TRP A 48 -15.40 5.64 -4.30
C TRP A 48 -14.23 4.93 -4.98
N LYS A 49 -13.34 4.26 -4.23
CA LYS A 49 -12.19 3.56 -4.82
C LYS A 49 -12.51 2.15 -5.30
N GLY A 50 -13.42 1.42 -4.64
CA GLY A 50 -13.74 0.02 -4.95
C GLY A 50 -13.27 -0.96 -3.87
N GLN A 51 -13.12 -2.23 -4.23
CA GLN A 51 -12.69 -3.29 -3.30
C GLN A 51 -11.21 -3.13 -2.97
N ALA A 52 -10.89 -3.08 -1.68
CA ALA A 52 -9.52 -3.10 -1.21
C ALA A 52 -9.04 -4.54 -1.03
N LEU A 53 -7.75 -4.75 -1.24
CA LEU A 53 -7.03 -5.95 -0.86
C LEU A 53 -6.05 -5.56 0.25
N TYR A 54 -6.26 -6.09 1.45
CA TYR A 54 -5.37 -5.90 2.57
C TYR A 54 -4.23 -6.91 2.55
N TYR A 55 -3.09 -6.51 3.11
CA TYR A 55 -1.95 -7.37 3.35
C TYR A 55 -1.53 -7.27 4.81
N SER A 56 -1.22 -8.42 5.41
CA SER A 56 -0.34 -8.49 6.56
C SER A 56 1.10 -8.26 6.11
N VAL A 57 1.89 -7.54 6.92
CA VAL A 57 3.33 -7.41 6.71
C VAL A 57 4.05 -8.45 7.58
N GLU A 58 4.86 -9.30 6.97
CA GLU A 58 5.69 -10.28 7.66
C GLU A 58 7.11 -9.75 7.85
N THR A 59 7.59 -9.75 9.10
CA THR A 59 8.98 -9.46 9.45
C THR A 59 9.63 -10.69 10.11
N PRO A 60 10.96 -10.74 10.26
CA PRO A 60 11.62 -11.78 11.05
C PRO A 60 11.18 -11.82 12.52
N HIS A 61 10.53 -10.76 13.01
CA HIS A 61 10.13 -10.63 14.41
C HIS A 61 8.66 -10.99 14.63
N GLN A 62 7.76 -10.54 13.76
CA GLN A 62 6.32 -10.76 13.89
C GLN A 62 5.54 -10.50 12.59
N GLU A 63 4.25 -10.83 12.63
CA GLU A 63 3.28 -10.47 11.60
C GLU A 63 2.47 -9.24 12.04
N TYR A 64 2.35 -8.25 11.16
CA TYR A 64 1.54 -7.06 11.34
C TYR A 64 0.27 -7.14 10.48
N ILE A 65 -0.83 -7.55 11.10
CA ILE A 65 -2.12 -7.76 10.42
C ILE A 65 -2.63 -6.45 9.81
N ASP A 66 -3.05 -6.51 8.54
CA ASP A 66 -3.66 -5.41 7.79
C ASP A 66 -2.80 -4.13 7.74
N ALA A 67 -1.47 -4.26 7.80
CA ALA A 67 -0.54 -3.14 7.81
C ALA A 67 -0.29 -2.51 6.43
N ALA A 68 -0.85 -3.09 5.37
CA ALA A 68 -0.82 -2.51 4.03
C ALA A 68 -2.11 -2.81 3.26
N TRP A 69 -2.41 -2.00 2.23
CA TRP A 69 -3.56 -2.22 1.35
C TRP A 69 -3.30 -1.73 -0.07
N CYS A 70 -3.99 -2.34 -1.04
CA CYS A 70 -4.07 -1.83 -2.40
C CYS A 70 -5.49 -1.88 -2.95
N TYR A 71 -5.69 -1.26 -4.10
CA TYR A 71 -6.90 -1.42 -4.91
C TYR A 71 -6.51 -2.11 -6.22
N PRO A 72 -6.75 -3.44 -6.35
CA PRO A 72 -6.37 -4.19 -7.57
C PRO A 72 -7.29 -3.87 -8.75
N HIS A 73 -8.51 -3.43 -8.49
CA HIS A 73 -9.50 -3.03 -9.49
C HIS A 73 -10.19 -1.73 -9.05
N PRO A 74 -9.47 -0.59 -9.03
CA PRO A 74 -10.08 0.66 -8.62
C PRO A 74 -11.15 1.08 -9.63
N LYS A 75 -12.19 1.77 -9.16
CA LYS A 75 -13.22 2.33 -10.05
C LYS A 75 -12.58 3.30 -11.04
N ARG A 76 -13.07 3.32 -12.28
CA ARG A 76 -12.61 4.28 -13.30
C ARG A 76 -12.71 5.73 -12.81
N SER A 77 -13.83 6.08 -12.16
CA SER A 77 -14.01 7.42 -11.58
C SER A 77 -12.99 7.77 -10.51
N ALA A 78 -12.45 6.79 -9.78
CA ALA A 78 -11.41 7.01 -8.80
C ALA A 78 -10.07 7.36 -9.47
N ILE A 79 -9.70 6.64 -10.53
CA ILE A 79 -8.52 6.95 -11.34
C ILE A 79 -8.64 8.37 -11.92
N GLU A 80 -9.81 8.72 -12.47
CA GLU A 80 -10.08 10.05 -13.02
C GLU A 80 -10.00 11.14 -11.93
N THR A 81 -10.52 10.87 -10.72
CA THR A 81 -10.46 11.79 -9.59
C THR A 81 -9.03 12.02 -9.08
N VAL A 82 -8.22 10.96 -9.03
CA VAL A 82 -6.82 11.02 -8.57
C VAL A 82 -5.91 11.62 -9.66
N GLY A 83 -6.30 11.54 -10.93
CA GLY A 83 -5.51 12.01 -12.08
C GLY A 83 -4.38 11.04 -12.48
N HIS A 84 -4.21 9.94 -11.75
CA HIS A 84 -3.20 8.91 -11.99
C HIS A 84 -3.79 7.52 -11.80
N ASN A 85 -3.34 6.56 -12.60
CA ASN A 85 -3.70 5.17 -12.39
C ASN A 85 -2.88 4.58 -11.23
N PHE A 86 -3.55 4.34 -10.11
CA PHE A 86 -2.98 3.74 -8.90
C PHE A 86 -3.34 2.25 -8.73
N THR A 87 -3.77 1.59 -9.82
CA THR A 87 -4.13 0.16 -9.79
C THR A 87 -2.96 -0.67 -9.26
N GLY A 88 -3.19 -1.42 -8.19
CA GLY A 88 -2.18 -2.28 -7.59
C GLY A 88 -1.09 -1.56 -6.80
N TYR A 89 -1.10 -0.22 -6.73
CA TYR A 89 -0.20 0.50 -5.84
C TYR A 89 -0.55 0.21 -4.37
N VAL A 90 0.46 0.12 -3.52
CA VAL A 90 0.30 -0.28 -2.11
C VAL A 90 0.56 0.92 -1.20
N ALA A 91 -0.35 1.13 -0.25
CA ALA A 91 -0.17 2.06 0.86
C ALA A 91 -0.01 1.28 2.17
N PHE A 92 0.58 1.94 3.17
CA PHE A 92 0.95 1.34 4.45
C PHE A 92 0.30 2.08 5.63
N ASP A 93 0.00 1.35 6.70
CA ASP A 93 -0.46 1.91 7.97
C ASP A 93 0.68 2.66 8.67
N THR A 94 0.61 3.99 8.65
CA THR A 94 1.66 4.86 9.19
C THR A 94 1.72 4.88 10.72
N THR A 95 0.80 4.21 11.42
CA THR A 95 0.91 4.02 12.87
C THR A 95 1.96 2.96 13.23
N ARG A 96 2.36 2.12 12.25
CA ARG A 96 3.30 1.01 12.40
C ARG A 96 4.48 1.12 11.44
N VAL A 97 4.22 1.55 10.21
CA VAL A 97 5.22 1.69 9.14
C VAL A 97 5.75 3.12 9.10
N VAL A 98 7.07 3.25 9.17
CA VAL A 98 7.76 4.53 9.01
C VAL A 98 7.96 4.80 7.51
N ILE A 99 7.61 6.00 7.07
CA ILE A 99 7.83 6.45 5.69
C ILE A 99 8.74 7.68 5.70
N GLU A 100 9.91 7.56 5.10
CA GLU A 100 10.96 8.61 5.06
C GLU A 100 11.67 8.73 3.70
#